data_AF-A0A0X5FUW2-F1
#
_entry.id   AF-A0A0X5FUW2-F1
#
_cell.length_a   1.000
_cell.length_b   1.000
_cell.length_c   1.000
_cell.angle_alpha   90.00
_cell.angle_beta   90.00
_cell.angle_gamma   90.00
#
_symmetry.space_group_name_H-M   'P 1'
#
loop_
_entity.id
_entity.type
_entity.pdbx_description
1 polymer ?
#
loop_
_entity_poly.entity_id
_entity_poly.type
_entity_poly.pdbx_seq_one_letter_code
_entity_poly.pdbx_strand_id
1 'polypeptide(L)'
;MQDVSVILKLIARGLIDIRTAANSGNAKACFILSDFIHVLPHTANCMVNDGRRYEDVVHDLYERAKIKNMDDWLENALNDIELNQKNHSK
;
A
#
# COMPACT_ATOMS: atom_id res chain seq x y z
N MET A 1 -8.46 14.94 -7.58
CA MET A 1 -8.39 13.53 -8.01
C MET A 1 -7.43 12.86 -7.04
N GLN A 2 -7.95 12.23 -5.99
CA GLN A 2 -7.10 11.38 -5.14
C GLN A 2 -6.89 10.09 -5.92
N ASP A 3 -5.62 9.81 -6.14
CA ASP A 3 -5.13 9.34 -7.43
C ASP A 3 -4.68 7.89 -7.31
N VAL A 4 -4.90 7.09 -8.36
CA VAL A 4 -4.39 5.72 -8.47
C VAL A 4 -2.89 5.66 -8.19
N SER A 5 -2.17 6.76 -8.38
CA SER A 5 -0.77 6.94 -8.00
C SER A 5 -0.45 6.64 -6.54
N VAL A 6 -1.38 6.82 -5.60
CA VAL A 6 -1.18 6.42 -4.18
C VAL A 6 -1.11 4.89 -4.07
N ILE A 7 -1.99 4.17 -4.74
CA ILE A 7 -2.00 2.70 -4.75
C ILE A 7 -0.71 2.16 -5.39
N LEU A 8 -0.27 2.77 -6.50
CA LEU A 8 0.99 2.41 -7.14
C LEU A 8 2.20 2.65 -6.21
N LYS A 9 2.20 3.75 -5.46
CA LYS A 9 3.26 4.03 -4.47
C LYS A 9 3.23 3.07 -3.28
N LEU A 10 2.06 2.65 -2.82
CA LEU A 10 1.92 1.60 -1.80
C LEU A 10 2.49 0.26 -2.28
N ILE A 11 2.22 -0.12 -3.54
CA ILE A 11 2.82 -1.33 -4.16
C ILE A 11 4.35 -1.19 -4.13
N ALA A 12 4.89 -0.07 -4.61
CA ALA A 12 6.33 0.15 -4.63
C ALA A 12 6.96 0.07 -3.23
N ARG A 13 6.34 0.70 -2.22
CA ARG A 13 6.83 0.64 -0.83
C ARG A 13 6.79 -0.78 -0.29
N GLY A 14 5.68 -1.50 -0.49
CA GLY A 14 5.53 -2.89 -0.07
C GLY A 14 6.57 -3.82 -0.70
N LEU A 15 6.87 -3.66 -2.00
CA LEU A 15 7.91 -4.44 -2.68
C LEU A 15 9.31 -4.19 -2.08
N ILE A 16 9.62 -2.94 -1.70
CA ILE A 16 10.88 -2.60 -1.02
C ILE A 16 10.95 -3.26 0.35
N ASP A 17 9.87 -3.23 1.12
CA ASP A 17 9.83 -3.80 2.47
C ASP A 17 9.91 -5.34 2.42
N ILE A 18 9.27 -5.98 1.44
CA ILE A 18 9.42 -7.43 1.18
C ILE A 18 10.88 -7.77 0.89
N ARG A 19 11.55 -6.99 0.03
CA ARG A 19 12.96 -7.22 -0.29
C ARG A 19 13.84 -7.08 0.95
N THR A 20 13.57 -6.10 1.81
CA THR A 20 14.30 -5.88 3.07
C THR A 20 14.07 -7.02 4.07
N ALA A 21 12.83 -7.47 4.20
CA ALA A 21 12.48 -8.62 5.04
C ALA A 21 13.14 -9.91 4.52
N ALA A 22 13.18 -10.12 3.19
CA ALA A 22 13.82 -11.28 2.58
C ALA A 22 15.33 -11.28 2.84
N ASN A 23 15.98 -10.13 2.67
CA ASN A 23 17.42 -9.99 2.92
C ASN A 23 17.81 -10.21 4.39
N SER A 24 16.90 -9.91 5.33
CA SER A 24 17.11 -10.15 6.77
C SER A 24 16.69 -11.54 7.24
N GLY A 25 16.22 -12.41 6.35
CA GLY A 25 15.73 -13.75 6.69
C GLY A 25 14.37 -13.77 7.40
N ASN A 26 13.64 -12.64 7.43
CA ASN A 26 12.33 -12.55 8.07
C ASN A 26 11.21 -13.03 7.13
N ALA A 27 11.12 -14.34 6.94
CA ALA A 27 10.14 -14.97 6.06
C ALA A 27 8.68 -14.65 6.45
N LYS A 28 8.39 -14.50 7.75
CA LYS A 28 7.05 -14.13 8.24
C LYS A 28 6.63 -12.75 7.73
N ALA A 29 7.51 -11.75 7.86
CA ALA A 29 7.24 -10.41 7.35
C ALA A 29 7.08 -10.41 5.83
N CYS A 30 7.92 -11.16 5.08
CA CYS A 30 7.75 -11.32 3.63
C CYS A 30 6.36 -11.82 3.27
N PHE A 31 5.89 -12.87 3.95
CA PHE A 31 4.59 -13.47 3.68
C PHE A 31 3.44 -12.50 3.97
N ILE A 32 3.45 -11.88 5.14
CA ILE A 32 2.41 -10.93 5.57
C ILE A 32 2.35 -9.73 4.60
N LEU A 33 3.49 -9.13 4.27
CA LEU A 33 3.56 -8.01 3.33
C LEU A 33 3.08 -8.43 1.93
N SER A 34 3.54 -9.57 1.41
CA SER A 34 3.14 -10.08 0.09
C SER A 34 1.63 -10.33 0.02
N ASP A 35 1.07 -10.94 1.06
CA ASP A 35 -0.36 -11.20 1.19
C ASP A 35 -1.19 -9.91 1.33
N PHE A 36 -0.64 -8.86 1.92
CA PHE A 36 -1.31 -7.55 1.93
C PHE A 36 -1.28 -6.87 0.56
N ILE A 37 -0.12 -6.85 -0.12
CA ILE A 37 0.07 -6.00 -1.30
C ILE A 37 -0.43 -6.62 -2.60
N HIS A 38 -0.56 -7.96 -2.70
CA HIS A 38 -0.87 -8.63 -3.98
C HIS A 38 -2.23 -8.23 -4.57
N VAL A 39 -3.15 -7.71 -3.74
CA VAL A 39 -4.47 -7.25 -4.20
C VAL A 39 -4.44 -5.86 -4.81
N LEU A 40 -3.42 -5.06 -4.49
CA LEU A 40 -3.34 -3.64 -4.87
C LEU A 40 -3.28 -3.41 -6.39
N PRO A 41 -2.60 -4.24 -7.22
CA PRO A 41 -2.65 -4.08 -8.67
C PRO A 41 -4.06 -4.20 -9.24
N HIS A 42 -4.85 -5.16 -8.74
CA HIS A 42 -6.25 -5.31 -9.14
C HIS A 42 -7.09 -4.12 -8.65
N THR A 43 -6.89 -3.68 -7.42
CA THR A 43 -7.55 -2.48 -6.88
C THR A 43 -7.28 -1.24 -7.73
N ALA A 44 -6.02 -1.02 -8.16
CA ALA A 44 -5.66 0.08 -9.05
C ALA A 44 -6.37 -0.02 -10.40
N ASN A 45 -6.47 -1.22 -10.97
CA ASN A 45 -7.22 -1.47 -12.20
C ASN A 45 -8.71 -1.11 -12.05
N CYS A 46 -9.36 -1.50 -10.94
CA CYS A 46 -10.76 -1.17 -10.68
C CYS A 46 -10.99 0.32 -10.48
N MET A 47 -10.04 1.07 -9.93
CA MET A 47 -10.14 2.53 -9.84
C MET A 47 -10.14 3.19 -11.21
N VAL A 48 -9.30 2.70 -12.13
CA VAL A 48 -9.14 3.28 -13.47
C VAL A 48 -10.30 2.88 -14.39
N ASN A 49 -10.69 1.60 -14.37
CA ASN A 49 -11.60 1.03 -15.37
C ASN A 49 -13.04 0.89 -14.88
N ASP A 50 -13.24 0.66 -13.58
CA ASP A 50 -14.57 0.37 -13.01
C ASP A 50 -15.14 1.57 -12.23
N GLY A 51 -14.43 2.70 -12.21
CA GLY A 51 -14.85 3.93 -11.54
C GLY A 51 -14.86 3.82 -10.01
N ARG A 52 -14.14 2.85 -9.44
CA ARG A 52 -14.08 2.67 -7.99
C ARG A 52 -13.45 3.89 -7.32
N ARG A 53 -14.13 4.45 -6.33
CA ARG A 53 -13.69 5.66 -5.65
C ARG A 53 -12.50 5.38 -4.73
N TYR A 54 -11.62 6.37 -4.63
CA TYR A 54 -10.45 6.31 -3.75
C TYR A 54 -10.82 6.11 -2.28
N GLU A 55 -11.87 6.79 -1.81
CA GLU A 55 -12.29 6.71 -0.41
C GLU A 55 -12.72 5.29 -0.01
N ASP A 56 -13.46 4.62 -0.90
CA ASP A 56 -13.90 3.23 -0.71
C ASP A 56 -12.71 2.26 -0.72
N VAL A 57 -11.72 2.52 -1.59
CA VAL A 57 -10.48 1.74 -1.63
C VAL A 57 -9.71 1.88 -0.33
N VAL A 58 -9.50 3.11 0.15
CA VAL A 58 -8.74 3.35 1.38
C VAL A 58 -9.45 2.72 2.58
N HIS A 59 -10.78 2.82 2.66
CA HIS A 59 -11.57 2.16 3.69
C HIS A 59 -11.30 0.65 3.73
N ASP A 60 -11.42 -0.03 2.58
CA ASP A 60 -11.15 -1.46 2.47
C ASP A 60 -9.71 -1.83 2.84
N LEU A 61 -8.73 -0.98 2.51
CA LEU A 61 -7.34 -1.20 2.87
C LEU A 61 -7.13 -1.15 4.38
N TYR A 62 -7.76 -0.19 5.07
CA TYR A 62 -7.72 -0.13 6.53
C TYR A 62 -8.38 -1.35 7.18
N GLU A 63 -9.54 -1.80 6.67
CA GLU A 63 -10.18 -3.02 7.18
C GLU A 63 -9.32 -4.26 6.96
N ARG A 64 -8.72 -4.40 5.78
CA ARG A 64 -7.76 -5.48 5.49
C ARG A 64 -6.53 -5.40 6.39
N ALA A 65 -6.03 -4.19 6.67
CA ALA A 65 -4.86 -3.97 7.51
C ALA A 65 -5.13 -4.43 8.95
N LYS A 66 -6.29 -4.08 9.52
CA LYS A 66 -6.72 -4.55 10.84
C LYS A 66 -6.76 -6.08 10.92
N ILE A 67 -7.37 -6.74 9.93
CA ILE A 67 -7.47 -8.22 9.89
C ILE A 67 -6.08 -8.87 9.87
N LYS A 68 -5.10 -8.23 9.23
CA LYS A 68 -3.73 -8.75 9.08
C LYS A 68 -2.74 -8.21 10.13
N ASN A 69 -3.19 -7.38 11.07
CA ASN A 69 -2.33 -6.63 12.02
C ASN A 69 -1.22 -5.83 11.29
N MET A 70 -1.64 -5.04 10.30
CA MET A 70 -0.78 -4.22 9.43
C MET A 70 -1.22 -2.75 9.41
N ASP A 71 -2.09 -2.35 10.32
CA ASP A 71 -2.59 -0.99 10.50
C ASP A 71 -1.44 0.01 10.66
N ASP A 72 -0.51 -0.24 11.58
CA ASP A 72 0.70 0.58 11.75
C ASP A 72 1.53 0.69 10.46
N TRP A 73 1.67 -0.41 9.71
CA TRP A 73 2.44 -0.40 8.48
C TRP A 73 1.76 0.46 7.40
N LEU A 74 0.44 0.30 7.24
CA LEU A 74 -0.33 1.04 6.24
C LEU A 74 -0.31 2.54 6.55
N GLU A 75 -0.52 2.92 7.81
CA GLU A 75 -0.50 4.31 8.24
C GLU A 75 0.87 4.95 7.97
N ASN A 76 1.95 4.28 8.38
CA ASN A 76 3.31 4.77 8.12
C ASN A 76 3.62 4.86 6.61
N ALA A 77 3.21 3.88 5.82
CA ALA A 77 3.42 3.90 4.38
C ALA A 77 2.67 5.06 3.69
N LEU A 78 1.42 5.32 4.09
CA LEU A 78 0.63 6.44 3.57
C LEU A 78 1.23 7.80 3.99
N ASN A 79 1.65 7.94 5.24
CA ASN A 79 2.31 9.14 5.75
C ASN A 79 3.62 9.41 4.99
N ASP A 80 4.46 8.39 4.78
CA ASP A 80 5.69 8.51 3.99
C ASP A 80 5.40 8.95 2.55
N ILE A 81 4.35 8.41 1.94
CA ILE A 81 3.93 8.79 0.58
C ILE A 81 3.49 10.26 0.54
N GLU A 82 2.72 10.72 1.52
CA GLU A 82 2.25 12.10 1.59
C GLU A 82 3.42 13.08 1.81
N LEU A 83 4.34 12.76 2.72
CA LEU A 83 5.53 13.58 3.00
C LEU A 83 6.42 13.72 1.76
N ASN A 84 6.66 12.62 1.03
CA ASN A 84 7.47 12.63 -0.18
C ASN A 84 6.83 13.45 -1.31
N GLN A 85 5.50 13.48 -1.42
CA GLN A 85 4.81 14.33 -2.38
C GLN A 85 4.96 15.82 -2.06
N LYS A 86 4.90 16.19 -0.78
CA LYS A 86 5.09 17.58 -0.33
C LYS A 86 6.51 18.08 -0.62
N ASN A 87 7.51 17.21 -0.51
CA ASN A 87 8.91 17.57 -0.73
C ASN A 87 9.27 17.73 -2.23
N HIS A 88 8.59 17.04 -3.13
CA HIS A 88 8.82 17.15 -4.58
C HIS A 88 7.99 18.26 -5.26
N SER A 89 7.11 18.94 -4.50
CA SER A 89 6.29 20.06 -4.99
C SER A 89 6.88 21.43 -4.63
N LYS A 90 8.10 21.48 -4.08
CA LYS A 90 8.90 22.68 -3.81
C LYS A 90 10.06 22.78 -4.80
#